data_AF-A0AAW1J7G3-F1
#
_entry.id   AF-A0AAW1J7G3-F1
#
_cell.length_a   1.000
_cell.length_b   1.000
_cell.length_c   1.000
_cell.angle_alpha   90.00
_cell.angle_beta   90.00
_cell.angle_gamma   90.00
#
_symmetry.space_group_name_H-M   'P 1'
#
loop_
_entity.id
_entity.type
_entity.pdbx_description
1 polymer ?
#
loop_
_entity_poly.entity_id
_entity_poly.type
_entity_poly.pdbx_seq_one_letter_code
_entity_poly.pdbx_strand_id
1 'polypeptide(L)'
;MVRIIAFQAIDPALEKEAKLLPIDLTVNPTTPSLSRPLPQQSDGRGRKELLPIDLTVNPTIPSPSRPPLQGGGRGRRGNPNTPVLENQTPPLPRIFFDKIEELGGFLGDQPRLLFAKRLFTTDVDKNQYRVSMPVGQCKGIYLTPEEMVKLTMKVAGKYVGIDVDVIQPANGHEVTGLSFKKYELQGVNSFVFGGQSWNTFVKNNQLEVNNFIQVWHFRLRSNFKLCFAIVKLEP
;
A
#
# COMPACT_ATOMS: atom_id res chain seq x y z
N MET A 1 -9.42 18.44 47.01
CA MET A 1 -8.34 17.54 47.49
C MET A 1 -7.52 17.13 46.27
N VAL A 2 -6.40 17.80 46.01
CA VAL A 2 -5.57 17.61 44.82
C VAL A 2 -4.35 16.80 45.23
N ARG A 3 -4.14 15.63 44.61
CA ARG A 3 -2.93 14.82 44.80
C ARG A 3 -1.94 15.16 43.68
N ILE A 4 -0.85 15.81 44.06
CA ILE A 4 0.34 16.02 43.21
C ILE A 4 1.17 14.74 43.30
N ILE A 5 1.41 14.08 42.15
CA ILE A 5 2.34 12.95 42.07
C ILE A 5 3.71 13.54 41.70
N ALA A 6 4.67 13.35 42.61
CA ALA A 6 6.05 13.76 42.44
C ALA A 6 6.73 12.89 41.37
N PHE A 7 7.39 13.54 40.40
CA PHE A 7 8.35 12.90 39.50
C PHE A 7 9.64 12.62 40.28
N GLN A 8 10.02 11.34 40.38
CA GLN A 8 11.34 10.95 40.88
C GLN A 8 12.41 11.27 39.82
N ALA A 9 13.55 11.77 40.32
CA ALA A 9 14.69 12.23 39.56
C ALA A 9 15.38 11.09 38.79
N ILE A 10 15.84 11.43 37.58
CA ILE A 10 16.70 10.59 36.74
C ILE A 10 18.12 10.62 37.34
N ASP A 11 18.72 9.44 37.47
CA ASP A 11 20.08 9.21 37.97
C ASP A 11 21.14 9.85 37.03
N PRO A 12 22.01 10.76 37.53
CA PRO A 12 23.00 11.46 36.71
C PRO A 12 24.22 10.61 36.29
N ALA A 13 24.24 9.30 36.53
CA ALA A 13 25.38 8.43 36.21
C ALA A 13 25.38 7.86 34.77
N LEU A 14 24.35 8.13 33.95
CA LEU A 14 24.21 7.53 32.61
C LEU A 14 24.51 8.50 31.43
N GLU A 15 25.34 9.52 31.66
CA GLU A 15 25.69 10.53 30.62
C GLU A 15 27.18 10.53 30.24
N LYS A 16 27.95 9.50 30.62
CA LYS A 16 29.42 9.48 30.43
C LYS A 16 30.02 8.42 29.50
N GLU A 17 29.23 7.70 28.70
CA GLU A 17 29.77 6.75 27.70
C GLU A 17 29.14 6.85 26.31
N ALA A 18 29.13 8.06 25.72
CA ALA A 18 28.86 8.24 24.30
C ALA A 18 29.85 9.20 23.63
N LYS A 19 31.11 9.17 24.05
CA LYS A 19 32.22 9.83 23.36
C LYS A 19 33.26 8.80 22.97
N LEU A 20 33.46 8.68 21.66
CA LEU A 20 34.65 8.25 20.90
C LEU A 20 34.35 7.09 19.93
N LEU A 21 34.04 7.45 18.68
CA LEU A 21 34.71 6.90 17.50
C LEU A 21 34.74 7.99 16.41
N PRO A 22 35.93 8.42 15.92
CA PRO A 22 36.02 9.30 14.75
C PRO A 22 35.76 8.49 13.47
N ILE A 23 34.87 9.00 12.62
CA ILE A 23 34.67 8.51 11.25
C ILE A 23 35.72 9.19 10.38
N ASP A 24 36.68 8.40 9.87
CA ASP A 24 37.69 8.87 8.92
C ASP A 24 37.03 9.05 7.53
N LEU A 25 36.92 10.31 7.12
CA LEU A 25 36.57 10.72 5.77
C LEU A 25 37.86 10.90 4.96
N THR A 26 38.33 9.84 4.31
CA THR A 26 39.34 9.98 3.26
C THR A 26 38.78 9.51 1.93
N VAL A 27 38.36 10.49 1.14
CA VAL A 27 38.18 10.43 -0.31
C VAL A 27 39.57 10.40 -0.96
N ASN A 28 39.83 9.47 -1.88
CA ASN A 28 40.84 9.69 -2.92
C ASN A 28 40.37 9.12 -4.27
N PRO A 29 40.56 9.88 -5.38
CA PRO A 29 40.15 9.49 -6.71
C PRO A 29 41.30 8.79 -7.46
N THR A 30 41.01 7.67 -8.13
CA THR A 30 41.95 7.11 -9.12
C THR A 30 41.20 6.51 -10.31
N THR A 31 41.40 7.12 -11.48
CA THR A 31 41.27 6.52 -12.82
C THR A 31 42.43 7.09 -13.66
N PRO A 32 42.79 6.52 -14.83
CA PRO A 32 42.66 5.13 -15.31
C PRO A 32 44.00 4.59 -15.89
N SER A 33 44.14 3.28 -16.10
CA SER A 33 45.15 2.75 -17.03
C SER A 33 44.62 1.61 -17.88
N LEU A 34 44.73 1.82 -19.19
CA LEU A 34 44.43 0.94 -20.30
C LEU A 34 45.21 -0.37 -20.23
N SER A 35 44.54 -1.49 -20.56
CA SER A 35 45.05 -2.57 -21.44
C SER A 35 43.99 -3.67 -21.55
N ARG A 36 43.31 -3.74 -22.71
CA ARG A 36 42.41 -4.84 -23.08
C ARG A 36 43.00 -5.54 -24.30
N PRO A 37 43.20 -6.87 -24.31
CA PRO A 37 43.49 -7.60 -25.53
C PRO A 37 42.21 -7.82 -26.37
N LEU A 38 42.35 -7.69 -27.69
CA LEU A 38 41.35 -8.03 -28.70
C LEU A 38 41.11 -9.55 -28.78
N PRO A 39 39.87 -9.99 -29.01
CA PRO A 39 39.58 -11.23 -29.72
C PRO A 39 39.28 -10.98 -31.20
N GLN A 40 39.72 -11.96 -32.01
CA GLN A 40 39.72 -12.02 -33.46
C GLN A 40 38.33 -11.98 -34.12
N GLN A 41 38.34 -11.49 -35.36
CA GLN A 41 37.24 -11.51 -36.33
C GLN A 41 36.92 -12.93 -36.82
N SER A 42 35.64 -13.19 -37.08
CA SER A 42 35.22 -14.01 -38.22
C SER A 42 33.91 -13.49 -38.81
N ASP A 43 33.86 -13.57 -40.14
CA ASP A 43 32.90 -12.98 -41.07
C ASP A 43 31.45 -13.45 -40.94
N GLY A 44 30.50 -12.60 -41.36
CA GLY A 44 29.11 -12.99 -41.55
C GLY A 44 28.21 -11.88 -42.12
N ARG A 45 28.06 -11.89 -43.45
CA ARG A 45 27.28 -10.98 -44.32
C ARG A 45 25.82 -10.77 -43.90
N GLY A 46 25.28 -9.57 -44.16
CA GLY A 46 23.84 -9.37 -44.35
C GLY A 46 23.27 -7.98 -44.03
N ARG A 47 23.68 -6.92 -44.73
CA ARG A 47 22.96 -5.63 -44.73
C ARG A 47 21.80 -5.73 -45.73
N LYS A 48 20.55 -5.63 -45.25
CA LYS A 48 19.42 -5.21 -46.08
C LYS A 48 19.10 -3.75 -45.77
N GLU A 49 19.16 -2.97 -46.84
CA GLU A 49 18.95 -1.55 -46.97
C GLU A 49 17.46 -1.22 -46.76
N LEU A 50 17.15 -0.28 -45.87
CA LEU A 50 15.81 0.27 -45.65
C LEU A 50 15.63 1.49 -46.55
N LEU A 51 14.69 1.41 -47.48
CA LEU A 51 14.26 2.53 -48.32
C LEU A 51 13.20 3.39 -47.59
N PRO A 52 13.05 4.69 -47.95
CA PRO A 52 12.20 5.63 -47.24
C PRO A 52 10.70 5.38 -47.50
N ILE A 53 9.87 5.58 -46.48
CA ILE A 53 8.41 5.46 -46.60
C ILE A 53 7.85 6.78 -47.15
N ASP A 54 7.23 6.69 -48.32
CA ASP A 54 6.54 7.75 -49.05
C ASP A 54 5.21 8.11 -48.36
N LEU A 55 5.04 9.40 -48.06
CA LEU A 55 3.79 10.02 -47.60
C LEU A 55 2.91 10.30 -48.82
N THR A 56 2.13 9.30 -49.24
CA THR A 56 1.10 9.51 -50.27
C THR A 56 -0.30 9.10 -49.79
N VAL A 57 -1.16 10.11 -49.86
CA VAL A 57 -2.62 10.21 -49.73
C VAL A 57 -3.39 9.08 -50.43
N ASN A 58 -4.46 8.55 -49.78
CA ASN A 58 -5.76 8.18 -50.39
C ASN A 58 -6.73 7.52 -49.38
N PRO A 59 -8.04 7.33 -49.66
CA PRO A 59 -9.09 8.35 -49.66
C PRO A 59 -10.27 7.97 -48.73
N THR A 60 -11.16 8.92 -48.48
CA THR A 60 -12.39 8.78 -47.69
C THR A 60 -13.31 7.66 -48.23
N ILE A 61 -13.64 6.67 -47.40
CA ILE A 61 -14.71 5.69 -47.64
C ILE A 61 -15.97 6.15 -46.88
N PRO A 62 -17.15 6.29 -47.53
CA PRO A 62 -18.37 6.73 -46.86
C PRO A 62 -18.97 5.63 -45.98
N SER A 63 -19.43 6.02 -44.78
CA SER A 63 -20.10 5.16 -43.80
C SER A 63 -21.47 4.66 -44.27
N PRO A 64 -21.85 3.39 -44.00
CA PRO A 64 -23.23 2.93 -44.17
C PRO A 64 -24.10 3.31 -42.96
N SER A 65 -25.18 4.03 -43.25
CA SER A 65 -26.23 4.44 -42.32
C SER A 65 -26.90 3.23 -41.64
N ARG A 66 -26.96 3.25 -40.30
CA ARG A 66 -27.69 2.25 -39.50
C ARG A 66 -29.09 2.80 -39.14
N PRO A 67 -30.19 2.05 -39.32
CA PRO A 67 -31.54 2.51 -39.00
C PRO A 67 -31.78 2.61 -37.47
N PRO A 68 -32.75 3.44 -37.03
CA PRO A 68 -33.01 3.66 -35.62
C PRO A 68 -33.78 2.48 -35.01
N LEU A 69 -33.28 1.91 -33.92
CA LEU A 69 -34.05 1.01 -33.07
C LEU A 69 -34.40 1.72 -31.75
N GLN A 70 -35.71 1.79 -31.53
CA GLN A 70 -36.40 2.34 -30.38
C GLN A 70 -36.10 1.57 -29.09
N GLY A 71 -36.25 2.27 -27.96
CA GLY A 71 -36.92 1.74 -26.78
C GLY A 71 -36.14 0.72 -25.94
N GLY A 72 -35.40 1.22 -24.95
CA GLY A 72 -34.91 0.40 -23.85
C GLY A 72 -34.37 1.30 -22.74
N GLY A 73 -35.27 1.76 -21.86
CA GLY A 73 -34.91 2.53 -20.68
C GLY A 73 -33.90 1.76 -19.84
N ARG A 74 -32.64 2.19 -19.87
CA ARG A 74 -31.64 1.73 -18.92
C ARG A 74 -31.98 2.37 -17.58
N GLY A 75 -32.57 1.59 -16.70
CA GLY A 75 -32.66 1.92 -15.28
C GLY A 75 -31.30 2.44 -14.80
N ARG A 76 -31.34 3.57 -14.09
CA ARG A 76 -30.18 4.17 -13.45
C ARG A 76 -29.54 3.10 -12.55
N ARG A 77 -28.42 2.51 -12.98
CA ARG A 77 -27.54 1.76 -12.08
C ARG A 77 -27.02 2.77 -11.08
N GLY A 78 -27.44 2.66 -9.82
CA GLY A 78 -26.83 3.41 -8.73
C GLY A 78 -25.32 3.19 -8.74
N ASN A 79 -24.56 4.26 -8.56
CA ASN A 79 -23.12 4.20 -8.45
C ASN A 79 -22.76 3.43 -7.15
N PRO A 80 -22.09 2.27 -7.21
CA PRO A 80 -21.75 1.50 -6.01
C PRO A 80 -20.61 2.13 -5.18
N ASN A 81 -20.04 3.26 -5.63
CA ASN A 81 -18.98 4.00 -4.93
C ASN A 81 -19.51 5.11 -4.00
N THR A 82 -20.74 5.02 -3.52
CA THR A 82 -21.21 5.95 -2.49
C THR A 82 -20.32 5.79 -1.26
N PRO A 83 -19.63 6.85 -0.79
CA PRO A 83 -18.88 6.78 0.46
C PRO A 83 -19.86 6.37 1.56
N VAL A 84 -19.57 5.25 2.22
CA VAL A 84 -20.40 4.72 3.29
C VAL A 84 -20.50 5.80 4.37
N LEU A 85 -21.72 6.28 4.61
CA LEU A 85 -22.00 7.31 5.58
C LEU A 85 -21.51 6.82 6.95
N GLU A 86 -20.67 7.62 7.60
CA GLU A 86 -19.99 7.28 8.86
C GLU A 86 -20.95 6.76 9.95
N ASN A 87 -22.19 7.26 9.96
CA ASN A 87 -23.21 6.91 10.95
C ASN A 87 -23.84 5.50 10.77
N GLN A 88 -23.49 4.75 9.71
CA GLN A 88 -24.02 3.40 9.46
C GLN A 88 -22.98 2.28 9.59
N THR A 89 -21.71 2.64 9.82
CA THR A 89 -20.64 1.65 9.89
C THR A 89 -20.48 1.18 11.34
N PRO A 90 -20.58 -0.12 11.65
CA PRO A 90 -20.37 -0.61 13.01
C PRO A 90 -19.02 -0.16 13.58
N PRO A 91 -18.94 0.20 14.87
CA PRO A 91 -17.68 0.57 15.50
C PRO A 91 -16.73 -0.63 15.57
N LEU A 92 -15.44 -0.35 15.80
CA LEU A 92 -14.43 -1.39 16.01
C LEU A 92 -14.85 -2.32 17.18
N PRO A 93 -14.99 -3.64 16.98
CA PRO A 93 -15.41 -4.54 18.05
C PRO A 93 -14.44 -4.58 19.22
N ARG A 94 -14.95 -4.77 20.44
CA ARG A 94 -14.18 -4.70 21.69
C ARG A 94 -12.94 -5.61 21.71
N ILE A 95 -13.05 -6.80 21.11
CA ILE A 95 -11.97 -7.77 21.00
C ILE A 95 -10.71 -7.20 20.34
N PHE A 96 -10.86 -6.29 19.37
CA PHE A 96 -9.74 -5.60 18.75
C PHE A 96 -9.14 -4.55 19.68
N PHE A 97 -9.95 -3.85 20.47
CA PHE A 97 -9.42 -2.92 21.48
C PHE A 97 -8.61 -3.66 22.54
N ASP A 98 -9.13 -4.77 23.05
CA ASP A 98 -8.42 -5.59 24.03
C ASP A 98 -7.08 -6.07 23.45
N LYS A 99 -7.07 -6.49 22.17
CA LYS A 99 -5.83 -6.85 21.50
C LYS A 99 -4.86 -5.69 21.32
N ILE A 100 -5.35 -4.50 21.01
CA ILE A 100 -4.49 -3.30 20.88
C ILE A 100 -3.87 -2.96 22.24
N GLU A 101 -4.63 -3.07 23.33
CA GLU A 101 -4.09 -2.89 24.68
C GLU A 101 -3.02 -3.93 25.03
N GLU A 102 -3.23 -5.22 24.69
CA GLU A 102 -2.21 -6.26 24.82
C GLU A 102 -0.91 -5.95 24.06
N LEU A 103 -1.02 -5.28 22.90
CA LEU A 103 0.13 -4.86 22.08
C LEU A 103 0.83 -3.60 22.61
N GLY A 104 0.39 -3.04 23.75
CA GLY A 104 0.95 -1.86 24.38
C GLY A 104 0.12 -0.59 24.22
N GLY A 105 -1.14 -0.73 23.77
CA GLY A 105 -2.08 0.37 23.60
C GLY A 105 -1.79 1.26 22.39
N PHE A 106 -2.71 2.18 22.11
CA PHE A 106 -2.56 3.15 21.02
C PHE A 106 -2.14 4.54 21.51
N LEU A 107 -1.49 5.28 20.63
CA LEU A 107 -1.07 6.67 20.81
C LEU A 107 -2.17 7.63 20.33
N GLY A 108 -2.47 8.65 21.14
CA GLY A 108 -3.42 9.70 20.78
C GLY A 108 -4.88 9.22 20.87
N ASP A 109 -5.68 9.61 19.88
CA ASP A 109 -7.10 9.23 19.80
C ASP A 109 -7.28 7.75 19.45
N GLN A 110 -8.50 7.24 19.71
CA GLN A 110 -8.89 5.86 19.41
C GLN A 110 -8.58 5.44 17.96
N PRO A 111 -8.39 4.12 17.70
CA PRO A 111 -8.26 3.58 16.35
C PRO A 111 -9.33 4.14 15.41
N ARG A 112 -8.93 4.51 14.20
CA ARG A 112 -9.79 5.23 13.25
C ARG A 112 -10.07 4.39 12.02
N LEU A 113 -11.31 4.45 11.54
CA LEU A 113 -11.72 3.77 10.33
C LEU A 113 -11.02 4.42 9.14
N LEU A 114 -10.16 3.66 8.45
CA LEU A 114 -9.52 4.12 7.22
C LEU A 114 -10.48 3.98 6.04
N PHE A 115 -11.06 2.78 5.89
CA PHE A 115 -11.75 2.37 4.67
C PHE A 115 -12.67 1.19 4.96
N ALA A 116 -13.75 1.05 4.20
CA ALA A 116 -14.63 -0.10 4.26
C ALA A 116 -15.18 -0.43 2.88
N LYS A 117 -15.24 -1.71 2.52
CA LYS A 117 -15.80 -2.16 1.24
C LYS A 117 -16.25 -3.61 1.27
N ARG A 118 -17.04 -3.99 0.27
CA ARG A 118 -17.15 -5.40 -0.15
C ARG A 118 -15.91 -5.80 -0.93
N LEU A 119 -15.37 -6.97 -0.63
CA LEU A 119 -14.26 -7.54 -1.39
C LEU A 119 -14.73 -7.94 -2.79
N PHE A 120 -14.00 -7.49 -3.80
CA PHE A 120 -14.21 -7.90 -5.18
C PHE A 120 -13.38 -9.13 -5.52
N THR A 121 -13.68 -9.78 -6.65
CA THR A 121 -12.90 -10.92 -7.16
C THR A 121 -11.40 -10.61 -7.19
N THR A 122 -11.02 -9.41 -7.63
CA THR A 122 -9.61 -9.00 -7.69
C THR A 122 -8.93 -8.87 -6.33
N ASP A 123 -9.70 -8.67 -5.25
CA ASP A 123 -9.15 -8.50 -3.90
C ASP A 123 -8.77 -9.84 -3.26
N VAL A 124 -9.42 -10.93 -3.67
CA VAL A 124 -9.21 -12.29 -3.13
C VAL A 124 -8.58 -13.24 -4.16
N ASP A 125 -8.35 -12.79 -5.39
CA ASP A 125 -7.70 -13.55 -6.44
C ASP A 125 -6.21 -13.79 -6.09
N LYS A 126 -5.87 -15.07 -5.98
CA LYS A 126 -4.50 -15.55 -5.71
C LYS A 126 -3.46 -15.05 -6.71
N ASN A 127 -3.86 -14.61 -7.91
CA ASN A 127 -2.96 -14.10 -8.93
C ASN A 127 -2.80 -12.58 -8.89
N GLN A 128 -3.69 -11.86 -8.20
CA GLN A 128 -3.62 -10.39 -8.08
C GLN A 128 -2.83 -9.93 -6.86
N TYR A 129 -2.75 -10.77 -5.82
CA TYR A 129 -1.92 -10.58 -4.62
C TYR A 129 -2.16 -9.23 -3.92
N ARG A 130 -3.40 -8.70 -3.94
CA ARG A 130 -3.66 -7.38 -3.34
C ARG A 130 -5.10 -7.15 -2.96
N VAL A 131 -5.30 -6.26 -1.99
CA VAL A 131 -6.53 -5.49 -1.80
C VAL A 131 -6.21 -4.01 -1.98
N SER A 132 -6.99 -3.33 -2.82
CA SER A 132 -6.80 -1.88 -3.05
C SER A 132 -7.81 -1.04 -2.29
N MET A 133 -7.33 0.09 -1.76
CA MET A 133 -8.10 1.09 -1.04
C MET A 133 -7.82 2.44 -1.72
N PRO A 134 -8.69 2.90 -2.63
CA PRO A 134 -8.49 4.16 -3.33
C PRO A 134 -8.34 5.32 -2.34
N VAL A 135 -7.27 6.11 -2.46
CA VAL A 135 -6.95 7.15 -1.47
C VAL A 135 -8.09 8.16 -1.32
N GLY A 136 -8.76 8.50 -2.43
CA GLY A 136 -9.92 9.41 -2.41
C GLY A 136 -11.16 8.88 -1.69
N GLN A 137 -11.19 7.59 -1.34
CA GLN A 137 -12.27 6.96 -0.55
C GLN A 137 -11.84 6.67 0.89
N CYS A 138 -10.58 6.91 1.25
CA CYS A 138 -10.08 6.74 2.60
C CYS A 138 -10.43 7.97 3.44
N LYS A 139 -10.79 7.78 4.72
CA LYS A 139 -11.11 8.86 5.67
C LYS A 139 -9.88 9.60 6.23
N GLY A 140 -8.77 9.56 5.48
CA GLY A 140 -7.46 10.01 5.92
C GLY A 140 -6.67 8.93 6.66
N ILE A 141 -5.34 8.98 6.52
CA ILE A 141 -4.40 8.14 7.26
C ILE A 141 -3.29 9.04 7.79
N TYR A 142 -2.83 8.77 9.01
CA TYR A 142 -1.71 9.49 9.61
C TYR A 142 -0.41 8.78 9.32
N LEU A 143 0.31 9.27 8.31
CA LEU A 143 1.61 8.79 7.90
C LEU A 143 2.67 9.83 8.27
N THR A 144 3.81 9.38 8.79
CA THR A 144 4.97 10.26 8.96
C THR A 144 5.58 10.60 7.60
N PRO A 145 6.39 11.67 7.49
CA PRO A 145 7.11 11.98 6.27
C PRO A 145 7.95 10.80 5.75
N GLU A 146 8.62 10.06 6.64
CA GLU A 146 9.43 8.90 6.30
C GLU A 146 8.58 7.76 5.74
N GLU A 147 7.41 7.50 6.35
CA GLU A 147 6.46 6.49 5.87
C GLU A 147 5.92 6.87 4.49
N MET A 148 5.57 8.14 4.28
CA MET A 148 5.11 8.65 2.98
C MET A 148 6.15 8.44 1.87
N VAL A 149 7.42 8.75 2.16
CA VAL A 149 8.53 8.53 1.21
C VAL A 149 8.65 7.04 0.89
N LYS A 150 8.72 6.16 1.90
CA LYS A 150 8.85 4.70 1.70
C LYS A 150 7.67 4.10 0.93
N LEU A 151 6.45 4.59 1.18
CA LEU A 151 5.24 4.12 0.50
C LEU A 151 5.20 4.44 -0.99
N THR A 152 5.85 5.53 -1.40
CA THR A 152 5.93 5.97 -2.80
C THR A 152 7.23 5.54 -3.51
N MET A 153 8.23 5.10 -2.74
CA MET A 153 9.54 4.71 -3.25
C MET A 153 9.45 3.46 -4.14
N LYS A 154 10.17 3.53 -5.27
CA LYS A 154 10.36 2.41 -6.20
C LYS A 154 11.82 2.00 -6.25
N VAL A 155 12.09 0.71 -6.13
CA VAL A 155 13.41 0.11 -6.34
C VAL A 155 13.26 -0.92 -7.45
N ALA A 156 14.09 -0.80 -8.50
CA ALA A 156 13.99 -1.63 -9.71
C ALA A 156 12.56 -1.70 -10.29
N GLY A 157 11.86 -0.56 -10.31
CA GLY A 157 10.48 -0.45 -10.83
C GLY A 157 9.38 -1.02 -9.91
N LYS A 158 9.73 -1.58 -8.75
CA LYS A 158 8.76 -2.15 -7.80
C LYS A 158 8.58 -1.22 -6.59
N TYR A 159 7.35 -1.02 -6.16
CA TYR A 159 7.05 -0.30 -4.92
C TYR A 159 7.56 -1.10 -3.72
N VAL A 160 8.36 -0.45 -2.88
CA VAL A 160 8.92 -1.06 -1.67
C VAL A 160 7.84 -1.16 -0.60
N GLY A 161 7.26 -0.02 -0.22
CA GLY A 161 6.28 0.04 0.86
C GLY A 161 6.91 -0.02 2.24
N ILE A 162 6.10 -0.37 3.22
CA ILE A 162 6.50 -0.60 4.62
C ILE A 162 5.83 -1.87 5.13
N ASP A 163 6.47 -2.54 6.09
CA ASP A 163 5.85 -3.66 6.80
C ASP A 163 5.05 -3.13 7.98
N VAL A 164 3.81 -3.59 8.09
CA VAL A 164 2.86 -3.15 9.12
C VAL A 164 2.24 -4.35 9.80
N ASP A 165 1.93 -4.19 11.08
CA ASP A 165 1.25 -5.23 11.83
C ASP A 165 -0.26 -5.06 11.67
N VAL A 166 -0.94 -6.16 11.35
CA VAL A 166 -2.38 -6.18 11.11
C VAL A 166 -3.04 -7.20 12.02
N ILE A 167 -3.95 -6.73 12.87
CA ILE A 167 -4.81 -7.61 13.66
C ILE A 167 -5.80 -8.29 12.70
N GLN A 168 -5.77 -9.61 12.70
CA GLN A 168 -6.53 -10.46 11.80
C GLN A 168 -8.03 -10.43 12.14
N PRO A 169 -8.93 -10.55 11.14
CA PRO A 169 -10.37 -10.62 11.38
C PRO A 169 -10.82 -11.89 12.08
N ALA A 170 -10.06 -12.99 12.00
CA ALA A 170 -10.34 -14.25 12.71
C ALA A 170 -10.26 -14.03 14.23
N ASN A 171 -11.38 -13.61 14.82
CA ASN A 171 -11.59 -13.33 16.23
C ASN A 171 -10.67 -12.24 16.84
N GLY A 172 -9.94 -11.45 16.06
CA GLY A 172 -9.20 -10.28 16.57
C GLY A 172 -8.00 -10.58 17.48
N HIS A 173 -7.58 -11.84 17.64
CA HIS A 173 -6.53 -12.23 18.58
C HIS A 173 -5.13 -12.33 17.98
N GLU A 174 -5.04 -12.58 16.67
CA GLU A 174 -3.77 -12.79 15.98
C GLU A 174 -3.32 -11.55 15.22
N VAL A 175 -2.00 -11.41 15.09
CA VAL A 175 -1.36 -10.32 14.35
C VAL A 175 -0.54 -10.92 13.22
N THR A 176 -0.60 -10.31 12.03
CA THR A 176 0.21 -10.70 10.88
C THR A 176 0.90 -9.48 10.28
N GLY A 177 2.16 -9.66 9.87
CA GLY A 177 2.89 -8.67 9.09
C GLY A 177 2.40 -8.64 7.65
N LEU A 178 1.93 -7.49 7.17
CA LEU A 178 1.56 -7.26 5.78
C LEU A 178 2.43 -6.17 5.16
N SER A 179 2.64 -6.25 3.85
CA SER A 179 3.30 -5.18 3.10
C SER A 179 2.25 -4.14 2.72
N PHE A 180 2.42 -2.92 3.24
CA PHE A 180 1.56 -1.77 2.95
C PHE A 180 2.27 -0.83 1.97
N LYS A 181 1.58 -0.49 0.88
CA LYS A 181 2.15 0.28 -0.25
C LYS A 181 1.19 1.37 -0.71
N LYS A 182 1.72 2.42 -1.33
CA LYS A 182 0.91 3.40 -2.07
C LYS A 182 1.20 3.27 -3.55
N TYR A 183 0.21 2.81 -4.32
CA TYR A 183 0.32 2.64 -5.76
C TYR A 183 -0.32 3.82 -6.46
N GLU A 184 0.37 4.36 -7.45
CA GLU A 184 -0.23 5.20 -8.46
C GLU A 184 -0.39 4.41 -9.75
N LEU A 185 -1.63 4.32 -10.24
CA LEU A 185 -1.97 3.74 -11.53
C LEU A 185 -2.82 4.75 -12.31
N GLN A 186 -2.31 5.23 -13.44
CA GLN A 186 -3.02 6.17 -14.32
C GLN A 186 -3.55 7.41 -13.56
N GLY A 187 -2.73 7.98 -12.67
CA GLY A 187 -3.10 9.14 -11.84
C GLY A 187 -4.00 8.83 -10.64
N VAL A 188 -4.48 7.59 -10.50
CA VAL A 188 -5.27 7.16 -9.34
C VAL A 188 -4.35 6.57 -8.28
N ASN A 189 -4.34 7.22 -7.11
CA ASN A 189 -3.61 6.74 -5.94
C ASN A 189 -4.46 5.75 -5.13
N SER A 190 -3.86 4.62 -4.76
CA SER A 190 -4.47 3.61 -3.89
C SER A 190 -3.48 3.14 -2.83
N PHE A 191 -3.94 3.00 -1.60
CA PHE A 191 -3.24 2.18 -0.62
C PHE A 191 -3.50 0.70 -0.91
N VAL A 192 -2.50 -0.14 -0.68
CA VAL A 192 -2.54 -1.55 -1.02
C VAL A 192 -1.90 -2.36 0.10
N PHE A 193 -2.64 -3.34 0.64
CA PHE A 193 -1.99 -4.51 1.22
C PHE A 193 -1.75 -5.49 0.10
N GLY A 194 -0.52 -5.97 -0.05
CA GLY A 194 -0.22 -6.86 -1.17
C GLY A 194 1.02 -7.72 -1.02
N GLY A 195 1.26 -8.49 -2.08
CA GLY A 195 2.26 -9.55 -2.09
C GLY A 195 1.71 -10.87 -1.56
N GLN A 196 2.62 -11.85 -1.39
CA GLN A 196 2.25 -13.19 -0.96
C GLN A 196 1.63 -13.23 0.44
N SER A 197 2.01 -12.29 1.33
CA SER A 197 1.44 -12.18 2.67
C SER A 197 -0.06 -11.86 2.65
N TRP A 198 -0.53 -11.08 1.67
CA TRP A 198 -1.98 -10.85 1.50
C TRP A 198 -2.73 -12.11 1.10
N ASN A 199 -2.21 -12.92 0.18
CA ASN A 199 -2.86 -14.18 -0.18
C ASN A 199 -2.95 -15.16 0.99
N THR A 200 -1.87 -15.27 1.77
CA THR A 200 -1.87 -16.07 3.00
C THR A 200 -2.90 -15.54 3.99
N PHE A 201 -2.97 -14.21 4.15
CA PHE A 201 -3.97 -13.55 4.99
C PHE A 201 -5.40 -13.86 4.56
N VAL A 202 -5.72 -13.76 3.26
CA VAL A 202 -7.03 -14.12 2.69
C VAL A 202 -7.39 -15.57 3.01
N LYS A 203 -6.45 -16.51 2.79
CA LYS A 203 -6.68 -17.94 3.05
C LYS A 203 -6.93 -18.22 4.53
N ASN A 204 -6.07 -17.70 5.41
CA ASN A 204 -6.17 -17.97 6.86
C ASN A 204 -7.44 -17.39 7.46
N ASN A 205 -7.90 -16.26 6.93
CA ASN A 205 -9.08 -15.55 7.42
C ASN A 205 -10.37 -15.87 6.67
N GLN A 206 -10.33 -16.82 5.73
CA GLN A 206 -11.49 -17.24 4.93
C GLN A 206 -12.20 -16.02 4.32
N LEU A 207 -11.42 -15.11 3.73
CA LEU A 207 -11.95 -13.94 3.04
C LEU A 207 -12.42 -14.32 1.65
N GLU A 208 -13.68 -14.01 1.36
CA GLU A 208 -14.34 -14.34 0.10
C GLU A 208 -14.91 -13.12 -0.59
N VAL A 209 -15.24 -13.27 -1.87
CA VAL A 209 -15.94 -12.25 -2.65
C VAL A 209 -17.24 -11.87 -1.92
N ASN A 210 -17.57 -10.59 -1.91
CA ASN A 210 -18.73 -9.99 -1.24
C ASN A 210 -18.67 -9.91 0.29
N ASN A 211 -17.67 -10.52 0.95
CA ASN A 211 -17.43 -10.24 2.37
C ASN A 211 -17.22 -8.73 2.54
N PHE A 212 -17.88 -8.16 3.54
CA PHE A 212 -17.73 -6.76 3.87
C PHE A 212 -16.64 -6.61 4.92
N ILE A 213 -15.60 -5.83 4.60
CA ILE A 213 -14.51 -5.58 5.54
C ILE A 213 -14.43 -4.10 5.90
N GLN A 214 -13.93 -3.85 7.10
CA GLN A 214 -13.46 -2.55 7.54
C GLN A 214 -11.96 -2.64 7.79
N VAL A 215 -11.24 -1.59 7.43
CA VAL A 215 -9.82 -1.41 7.71
C VAL A 215 -9.69 -0.23 8.66
N TRP A 216 -9.14 -0.48 9.83
CA TRP A 216 -8.86 0.51 10.86
C TRP A 216 -7.37 0.72 10.97
N HIS A 217 -6.94 1.93 11.30
CA HIS A 217 -5.54 2.25 11.53
C HIS A 217 -5.34 2.89 12.91
N PHE A 218 -4.18 2.63 13.49
CA PHE A 218 -3.75 3.20 14.77
C PHE A 218 -2.22 3.22 14.84
N ARG A 219 -1.67 3.93 15.82
CA ARG A 219 -0.23 3.88 16.12
C ARG A 219 -0.02 3.28 17.49
N LEU A 220 0.90 2.34 17.62
CA LEU A 220 1.26 1.78 18.92
C LEU A 220 1.92 2.84 19.79
N ARG A 221 1.56 2.88 21.08
CA ARG A 221 2.14 3.84 22.03
C ARG A 221 3.62 3.58 22.31
N SER A 222 4.02 2.31 22.33
CA SER A 222 5.36 1.88 22.73
C SER A 222 6.47 2.28 21.76
N ASN A 223 6.20 2.26 20.46
CA ASN A 223 7.22 2.46 19.42
C ASN A 223 6.74 3.32 18.24
N PHE A 224 5.57 3.96 18.36
CA PHE A 224 4.98 4.82 17.33
C PHE A 224 4.73 4.11 15.99
N LYS A 225 4.80 2.78 15.93
CA LYS A 225 4.61 2.00 14.69
C LYS A 225 3.16 2.12 14.20
N LEU A 226 3.01 2.32 12.89
CA LEU A 226 1.70 2.26 12.22
C LEU A 226 1.22 0.81 12.16
N CYS A 227 0.01 0.57 12.65
CA CYS A 227 -0.63 -0.73 12.69
C CYS A 227 -2.07 -0.63 12.17
N PHE A 228 -2.64 -1.78 11.83
CA PHE A 228 -4.00 -1.88 11.33
C PHE A 228 -4.80 -2.96 12.04
N ALA A 229 -6.11 -2.86 11.96
CA ALA A 229 -7.03 -3.95 12.26
C ALA A 229 -7.97 -4.13 11.07
N ILE A 230 -8.13 -5.37 10.62
CA ILE A 230 -9.12 -5.71 9.60
C ILE A 230 -10.26 -6.43 10.29
N VAL A 231 -11.46 -5.89 10.15
CA VAL A 231 -12.69 -6.48 10.67
C VAL A 231 -13.47 -7.06 9.50
N LYS A 232 -13.84 -8.34 9.57
CA LYS A 232 -14.83 -8.96 8.69
C LYS A 232 -16.19 -8.80 9.35
N LEU A 233 -17.12 -8.12 8.69
CA LEU A 233 -18.49 -8.01 9.18
C LEU A 233 -19.29 -9.22 8.69
N GLU A 234 -20.03 -9.82 9.60
CA GLU A 234 -21.02 -10.84 9.24
C GLU A 234 -22.18 -10.20 8.45
N PRO A 235 -22.77 -10.93 7.48
CA PRO A 235 -23.92 -10.47 6.71
C PRO A 235 -25.17 -10.16 7.54
#